data_AF-A0A3P7I9P6-F1
#
_entry.id   AF-A0A3P7I9P6-F1
#
_cell.length_a   1.000
_cell.length_b   1.000
_cell.length_c   1.000
_cell.angle_alpha   90.00
_cell.angle_beta   90.00
_cell.angle_gamma   90.00
#
_symmetry.space_group_name_H-M   'P 1'
#
loop_
_entity.id
_entity.type
_entity.pdbx_description
1 polymer ?
#
loop_
_entity_poly.entity_id
_entity_poly.type
_entity_poly.pdbx_seq_one_letter_code
_entity_poly.pdbx_strand_id
1 'polypeptide(L)'
;MTNIFILLVITLAAAREYLAPNRIPKWKTDDPNYGPDFGQPEQIHLSIGENPNEMVVTWLTFDDTGKSLVNYGTSDNKKLTEVSTKNICCIVFVLDLL
;
A
#
# COMPACT_ATOMS: atom_id res chain seq x y z
N MET A 1 -19.35 -17.72 -30.02
CA MET A 1 -18.52 -18.03 -28.83
C MET A 1 -17.48 -16.95 -28.53
N THR A 2 -16.91 -16.28 -29.55
CA THR A 2 -15.88 -15.22 -29.39
C THR A 2 -16.35 -13.98 -28.60
N ASN A 3 -17.60 -13.55 -28.75
CA ASN A 3 -18.12 -12.35 -28.07
C ASN A 3 -18.23 -12.52 -26.54
N ILE A 4 -18.44 -13.75 -26.05
CA ILE A 4 -18.51 -14.02 -24.60
C ILE A 4 -17.13 -13.88 -23.96
N PHE A 5 -16.08 -14.35 -24.62
CA PHE A 5 -14.70 -14.22 -24.13
C PHE A 5 -14.26 -12.75 -24.09
N ILE A 6 -14.64 -11.94 -25.08
CA ILE A 6 -14.34 -10.50 -25.09
C ILE A 6 -15.06 -9.80 -23.93
N LEU A 7 -16.33 -10.12 -23.68
CA LEU A 7 -17.07 -9.55 -22.56
C LEU A 7 -16.43 -9.91 -21.21
N LEU A 8 -15.98 -11.16 -21.05
CA LEU A 8 -15.33 -11.65 -19.83
C LEU A 8 -13.98 -10.95 -19.58
N VAL A 9 -13.18 -10.72 -20.63
CA VAL A 9 -11.90 -9.99 -20.50
C VAL A 9 -12.13 -8.52 -20.11
N ILE A 10 -13.17 -7.88 -20.63
CA ILE A 10 -13.50 -6.48 -20.30
C ILE A 10 -13.99 -6.35 -18.85
N THR A 11 -14.82 -7.29 -18.36
CA THR A 11 -15.31 -7.24 -16.98
C THR A 11 -14.19 -7.47 -15.95
N LEU A 12 -13.22 -8.35 -16.23
CA LEU A 12 -12.05 -8.54 -15.35
C LEU A 12 -11.14 -7.30 -15.32
N ALA A 13 -11.02 -6.55 -16.42
CA ALA A 13 -10.19 -5.34 -16.48
C ALA A 13 -10.85 -4.13 -15.80
N ALA A 14 -12.19 -4.03 -15.84
CA ALA A 14 -12.93 -2.91 -15.27
C ALA A 14 -13.15 -2.99 -13.75
N ALA A 15 -12.90 -4.14 -13.11
CA ALA A 15 -13.08 -4.32 -11.67
C ALA A 15 -12.00 -3.62 -10.80
N ARG A 16 -10.98 -3.00 -11.41
CA ARG A 16 -9.93 -2.30 -10.68
C ARG A 16 -10.27 -0.83 -10.54
N GLU A 17 -10.81 -0.47 -9.39
CA GLU A 17 -10.93 0.92 -8.98
C GLU A 17 -9.62 1.37 -8.33
N TYR A 18 -9.14 2.56 -8.74
CA TYR A 18 -7.99 3.21 -8.13
C TYR A 18 -8.47 4.43 -7.39
N LEU A 19 -7.90 4.69 -6.21
CA LEU A 19 -8.19 5.89 -5.47
C LEU A 19 -7.67 7.12 -6.22
N ALA A 20 -8.46 8.19 -6.21
CA ALA A 20 -8.04 9.45 -6.79
C ALA A 20 -6.81 9.99 -6.00
N PRO A 21 -5.73 10.43 -6.65
CA PRO A 21 -4.52 10.88 -5.98
C PRO A 21 -4.71 12.04 -4.99
N ASN A 22 -5.76 12.84 -5.17
CA ASN A 22 -6.10 13.99 -4.33
C ASN A 22 -7.33 13.73 -3.42
N ARG A 23 -7.67 12.47 -3.17
CA ARG A 23 -8.79 12.10 -2.29
C ARG A 23 -8.43 12.40 -0.83
N ILE A 24 -9.40 12.90 -0.06
CA ILE A 24 -9.28 13.01 1.40
C ILE A 24 -9.79 11.69 1.99
N PRO A 25 -8.96 10.90 2.69
CA PRO A 25 -9.40 9.63 3.26
C PRO A 25 -10.57 9.81 4.23
N LYS A 26 -11.48 8.84 4.30
CA LYS A 26 -12.71 8.92 5.11
C LYS A 26 -12.44 9.15 6.60
N TRP A 27 -11.34 8.61 7.11
CA TRP A 27 -10.93 8.72 8.50
C TRP A 27 -10.31 10.08 8.84
N LYS A 28 -9.99 10.92 7.86
CA LYS A 28 -9.34 12.21 8.11
C LYS A 28 -10.36 13.23 8.63
N THR A 29 -10.42 13.36 9.94
CA THR A 29 -11.30 14.30 10.66
C THR A 29 -10.52 15.45 11.31
N ASP A 30 -11.23 16.38 11.97
CA ASP A 30 -10.60 17.45 12.75
C ASP A 30 -10.00 16.97 14.08
N ASP A 31 -10.29 15.73 14.52
CA ASP A 31 -9.70 15.15 15.74
C ASP A 31 -8.27 14.67 15.47
N PRO A 32 -7.25 15.25 16.12
CA PRO A 32 -5.85 14.86 15.92
C PRO A 32 -5.53 13.44 16.39
N ASN A 33 -6.41 12.80 17.17
CA ASN A 33 -6.23 11.43 17.67
C ASN A 33 -6.95 10.38 16.82
N TYR A 34 -7.68 10.77 15.77
CA TYR A 34 -8.35 9.84 14.88
C TYR A 34 -7.42 9.44 13.72
N GLY A 35 -7.13 8.15 13.61
CA GLY A 35 -6.29 7.57 12.56
C GLY A 35 -7.08 6.71 11.58
N PRO A 36 -6.41 6.10 10.59
CA PRO A 36 -7.04 5.16 9.65
C PRO A 36 -7.70 3.99 10.37
N ASP A 37 -8.93 3.66 9.97
CA ASP A 37 -9.62 2.47 10.44
C ASP A 37 -8.94 1.25 9.81
N PHE A 38 -8.35 0.37 10.62
CA PHE A 38 -7.64 -0.81 10.10
C PHE A 38 -6.39 -0.48 9.25
N GLY A 39 -5.66 0.58 9.59
CA GLY A 39 -4.40 0.96 8.93
C GLY A 39 -3.20 0.05 9.20
N GLN A 40 -3.39 -1.14 9.77
CA GLN A 40 -2.31 -2.09 10.05
C GLN A 40 -1.80 -2.72 8.73
N PRO A 41 -0.48 -2.86 8.55
CA PRO A 41 0.08 -3.58 7.42
C PRO A 41 -0.26 -5.08 7.43
N GLU A 42 -0.66 -5.60 6.29
CA GLU A 42 -0.99 -7.00 6.01
C GLU A 42 -0.21 -7.49 4.78
N GLN A 43 -0.10 -8.81 4.62
CA GLN A 43 0.54 -9.45 3.45
C GLN A 43 1.93 -8.89 3.10
N ILE A 44 2.76 -8.68 4.11
CA ILE A 44 4.10 -8.11 3.95
C ILE A 44 4.98 -9.05 3.10
N HIS A 45 5.62 -8.49 2.09
CA HIS A 45 6.56 -9.17 1.19
C HIS A 45 7.84 -8.35 1.04
N LEU A 46 8.98 -9.05 0.94
CA LEU A 46 10.30 -8.47 0.77
C LEU A 46 10.92 -8.98 -0.51
N SER A 47 11.52 -8.10 -1.29
CA SER A 47 12.32 -8.46 -2.45
C SER A 47 13.60 -7.63 -2.54
N ILE A 48 14.56 -8.11 -3.33
CA ILE A 48 15.80 -7.37 -3.61
C ILE A 48 15.47 -6.20 -4.55
N GLY A 49 16.10 -5.04 -4.31
CA GLY A 49 15.99 -3.86 -5.17
C GLY A 49 16.84 -3.95 -6.44
N GLU A 50 17.20 -2.80 -6.99
CA GLU A 50 18.07 -2.74 -8.18
C GLU A 50 19.50 -3.15 -7.82
N ASN A 51 19.94 -2.80 -6.61
CA ASN A 51 21.25 -3.17 -6.07
C ASN A 51 21.13 -4.22 -4.94
N PRO A 52 22.15 -5.06 -4.71
CA PRO A 52 22.16 -6.04 -3.61
C PRO A 52 22.04 -5.43 -2.19
N ASN A 53 22.32 -4.13 -2.07
CA ASN A 53 22.22 -3.37 -0.82
C ASN A 53 20.84 -2.70 -0.64
N GLU A 54 19.89 -2.98 -1.52
CA GLU A 54 18.54 -2.42 -1.51
C GLU A 54 17.50 -3.52 -1.29
N MET A 55 16.42 -3.15 -0.61
CA MET A 55 15.28 -4.01 -0.37
C MET A 55 14.00 -3.25 -0.67
N VAL A 56 13.08 -3.91 -1.37
CA VAL A 56 11.73 -3.41 -1.60
C VAL A 56 10.81 -4.08 -0.58
N VAL A 57 10.09 -3.26 0.16
CA VAL A 57 9.13 -3.70 1.18
C VAL A 57 7.73 -3.39 0.66
N THR A 58 6.94 -4.43 0.44
CA THR A 58 5.56 -4.29 -0.04
C THR A 58 4.61 -4.80 1.03
N TRP A 59 3.52 -4.10 1.25
CA TRP A 59 2.45 -4.51 2.17
C TRP A 59 1.13 -3.93 1.69
N LEU A 60 0.04 -4.44 2.27
CA LEU A 60 -1.30 -3.93 2.08
C LEU A 60 -1.81 -3.31 3.38
N THR A 61 -2.71 -2.34 3.26
CA THR A 61 -3.51 -1.86 4.39
C THR A 61 -4.96 -1.87 3.95
N PHE A 62 -5.87 -2.09 4.89
CA PHE A 62 -7.29 -2.09 4.57
C PHE A 62 -7.77 -0.68 4.20
N ASP A 63 -7.34 0.33 4.96
CA ASP A 63 -7.63 1.73 4.70
C ASP A 63 -6.36 2.51 4.31
N ASP A 64 -6.53 3.63 3.61
CA ASP A 64 -5.44 4.47 3.12
C ASP A 64 -4.77 5.20 4.30
N THR A 65 -3.54 4.83 4.64
CA THR A 65 -2.81 5.45 5.75
C THR A 65 -2.28 6.85 5.44
N GLY A 66 -2.38 7.32 4.19
CA GLY A 66 -1.90 8.60 3.70
C GLY A 66 -0.37 8.73 3.61
N LYS A 67 0.37 7.73 4.12
CA LYS A 67 1.84 7.67 4.11
C LYS A 67 2.30 6.22 4.06
N SER A 68 3.33 5.97 3.24
CA SER A 68 4.09 4.73 3.25
C SER A 68 5.43 4.95 3.93
N LEU A 69 5.58 4.42 5.15
CA LEU A 69 6.77 4.62 5.97
C LEU A 69 7.31 3.27 6.44
N VAL A 70 8.62 3.05 6.25
CA VAL A 70 9.32 1.88 6.79
C VAL A 70 10.43 2.36 7.70
N ASN A 71 10.41 1.90 8.95
CA ASN A 71 11.49 2.11 9.90
C ASN A 71 12.37 0.87 9.96
N TYR A 72 13.67 1.02 9.78
CA TYR A 72 14.62 -0.08 9.78
C TYR A 72 15.92 0.29 10.50
N GLY A 73 16.74 -0.72 10.75
CA GLY A 73 18.01 -0.58 11.46
C GLY A 73 18.72 -1.92 11.59
N THR A 74 19.95 -1.89 12.08
CA THR A 74 20.76 -3.08 12.35
C THR A 74 20.25 -3.83 13.58
N SER A 75 20.31 -5.17 13.58
CA SER A 75 19.91 -6.01 14.73
C SER A 75 20.58 -5.64 16.05
N ASP A 76 21.81 -5.14 15.97
CA ASP A 76 22.65 -4.83 17.13
C ASP A 76 22.15 -3.57 17.87
N ASN A 77 21.33 -2.77 17.21
CA ASN A 77 20.69 -1.59 17.76
C ASN A 77 19.18 -1.86 17.92
N LYS A 78 18.70 -1.91 19.16
CA LYS A 78 17.25 -2.03 19.44
C LYS A 78 16.43 -0.82 18.97
N LYS A 79 17.09 0.27 18.58
CA LYS A 79 16.46 1.48 18.08
C LYS A 79 16.50 1.48 16.56
N LEU A 80 15.34 1.61 15.94
CA LEU A 80 15.22 1.86 14.50
C LEU A 80 15.78 3.27 14.24
N THR A 81 16.79 3.34 13.39
CA THR A 81 17.59 4.56 13.16
C THR A 81 17.23 5.27 11.87
N GLU A 82 16.60 4.56 10.93
CA GLU A 82 16.36 5.05 9.58
C GLU A 82 14.87 4.95 9.21
N VAL A 83 14.38 5.98 8.52
CA VAL A 83 13.01 6.06 8.00
C VAL A 83 13.10 6.22 6.49
N SER A 84 12.56 5.27 5.74
CA SER A 84 12.41 5.41 4.28
C SER A 84 11.04 5.99 3.96
N THR A 85 11.03 7.12 3.23
CA THR A 85 9.84 7.81 2.73
C THR A 85 9.77 7.83 1.20
N LYS A 86 10.81 7.34 0.51
CA LYS A 86 10.84 7.27 -0.95
C LYS A 86 9.92 6.15 -1.43
N ASN A 87 9.38 6.33 -2.64
CA ASN A 87 8.62 5.36 -3.45
C ASN A 87 9.32 4.00 -3.58
N ILE A 88 9.45 3.27 -2.48
CA ILE A 88 9.32 1.83 -2.48
C ILE A 88 7.96 1.62 -3.14
N CYS A 89 7.91 0.78 -4.18
CA CYS A 89 6.71 0.49 -4.92
C CYS A 89 5.70 -0.19 -3.98
N CYS A 90 5.06 0.60 -3.13
CA CYS A 90 3.87 0.23 -2.43
C CYS A 90 2.83 0.20 -3.52
N ILE A 91 2.56 -0.99 -4.03
CA ILE A 91 1.23 -1.24 -4.52
C ILE A 91 0.38 -1.32 -3.24
N VAL A 92 0.00 -0.14 -2.74
CA VAL A 92 -1.08 -0.04 -1.77
C VAL A 92 -2.32 -0.45 -2.55
N PHE A 93 -2.61 -1.75 -2.60
CA PHE A 93 -3.99 -2.16 -2.83
C PHE A 93 -4.71 -1.81 -1.54
N VAL A 94 -5.24 -0.59 -1.48
CA VAL A 94 -6.35 -0.32 -0.58
C VAL A 94 -7.44 -1.25 -1.07
N LEU A 95 -7.71 -2.30 -0.32
CA LEU A 95 -8.87 -3.15 -0.55
C LEU A 95 -10.08 -2.35 -0.03
N ASP A 96 -10.38 -1.22 -0.67
CA ASP A 96 -11.69 -0.60 -0.57
C ASP A 96 -12.63 -1.58 -1.30
N LEU A 97 -13.02 -2.64 -0.59
CA LEU A 97 -14.22 -3.42 -0.90
C LEU A 97 -15.38 -2.44 -0.78
N LEU A 98 -15.66 -1.72 -1.86
CA LEU A 98 -16.97 -1.12 -2.11
C LEU A 98 -18.02 -2.23 -2.22
#